data_AF-A0A931X483-F1
#
_entry.id   AF-A0A931X483-F1
#
_cell.length_a   1.000
_cell.length_b   1.000
_cell.length_c   1.000
_cell.angle_alpha   90.00
_cell.angle_beta   90.00
_cell.angle_gamma   90.00
#
_symmetry.space_group_name_H-M   'P 1'
#
loop_
_entity.id
_entity.type
_entity.pdbx_description
1 polymer ?
#
loop_
_entity_poly.entity_id
_entity_poly.type
_entity_poly.pdbx_seq_one_letter_code
_entity_poly.pdbx_strand_id
1 'polypeptide(L)'
;MQHGRDGRVVEVEARARTISLALRRALNHRDRGCRFPGCGLPFGQGHHIRHWAQGGPTTLSNLALLCRRHHRAVHKEGYRVDRQPDGELRFRRPDGRLLPDVPSPPEVRGDPVELLRARHDADGLRLHARTATPGWLGERLDVGWAIDVLHPLAR
;
A
#
# COMPACT_ATOMS: atom_id res chain seq x y z
N MET A 1 -7.75 -30.34 3.22
CA MET A 1 -6.33 -29.95 3.12
C MET A 1 -5.72 -30.88 2.09
N GLN A 2 -5.17 -30.35 1.01
CA GLN A 2 -4.43 -31.10 0.01
C GLN A 2 -2.94 -31.05 0.35
N HIS A 3 -2.26 -32.18 0.19
CA HIS A 3 -0.81 -32.31 0.40
C HIS A 3 -0.14 -32.74 -0.91
N GLY A 4 1.03 -32.16 -1.20
CA GLY A 4 1.90 -32.58 -2.29
C GLY A 4 2.53 -33.94 -1.99
N ARG A 5 3.15 -34.54 -3.01
CA ARG A 5 3.84 -35.84 -2.88
C ARG A 5 4.99 -35.83 -1.86
N ASP A 6 5.51 -34.64 -1.52
CA ASP A 6 6.55 -34.41 -0.51
C ASP A 6 5.98 -34.14 0.90
N GLY A 7 4.67 -34.31 1.10
CA GLY A 7 3.98 -34.08 2.38
C GLY A 7 3.70 -32.61 2.68
N ARG A 8 4.16 -31.66 1.86
CA ARG A 8 3.86 -30.24 2.05
C ARG A 8 2.39 -29.97 1.80
N VAL A 9 1.76 -29.16 2.65
CA VAL A 9 0.40 -28.68 2.41
C VAL A 9 0.41 -27.81 1.14
N VAL A 10 -0.25 -28.28 0.09
CA VAL A 10 -0.38 -27.54 -1.18
C VAL A 10 -1.62 -26.64 -1.16
N GLU A 11 -2.70 -27.07 -0.50
CA GLU A 11 -3.92 -26.26 -0.43
C GLU A 11 -4.74 -26.51 0.83
N VAL A 12 -5.30 -25.44 1.41
CA VAL A 12 -6.26 -25.54 2.50
C VAL A 12 -7.55 -24.91 2.00
N GLU A 13 -8.54 -25.74 1.72
CA GLU A 13 -9.86 -25.30 1.28
C GLU A 13 -10.80 -25.13 2.46
N ALA A 14 -11.59 -24.06 2.44
CA ALA A 14 -12.78 -23.91 3.26
C ALA A 14 -13.94 -23.40 2.41
N ARG A 15 -15.14 -23.96 2.59
CA ARG A 15 -16.38 -23.41 1.99
C ARG A 15 -16.89 -22.16 2.72
N ALA A 16 -16.24 -21.75 3.81
CA ALA A 16 -16.58 -20.57 4.57
C ALA A 16 -15.94 -19.31 3.99
N ARG A 17 -16.64 -18.17 4.07
CA ARG A 17 -16.09 -16.84 3.77
C ARG A 17 -14.92 -16.48 4.70
N THR A 18 -14.99 -16.95 5.95
CA THR A 18 -13.99 -16.66 6.98
C THR A 18 -12.71 -17.44 6.71
N ILE A 19 -11.59 -16.71 6.62
CA ILE A 19 -10.26 -17.29 6.47
C ILE A 19 -9.85 -17.93 7.79
N SER A 20 -9.59 -19.25 7.77
CA SER A 20 -9.17 -19.99 8.95
C SER A 20 -7.81 -19.52 9.47
N LEU A 21 -7.51 -19.79 10.75
CA LEU A 21 -6.21 -19.43 11.34
C LEU A 21 -5.03 -20.10 10.61
N ALA A 22 -5.20 -21.34 10.15
CA ALA A 22 -4.18 -22.05 9.38
C ALA A 22 -3.89 -21.36 8.04
N LEU A 23 -4.94 -21.01 7.27
CA LEU A 23 -4.81 -20.24 6.04
C LEU A 23 -4.19 -18.87 6.29
N ARG A 24 -4.56 -18.22 7.40
CA ARG A 24 -4.02 -16.92 7.77
C ARG A 24 -2.51 -16.98 8.05
N ARG A 25 -2.04 -18.02 8.75
CA ARG A 25 -0.61 -18.25 8.98
C ARG A 25 0.14 -18.52 7.67
N ALA A 26 -0.42 -19.35 6.79
CA ALA A 26 0.15 -19.63 5.48
C ALA A 26 0.25 -18.37 4.61
N LEU A 27 -0.79 -17.52 4.61
CA LEU A 27 -0.79 -16.22 3.93
C LEU A 27 0.31 -15.31 4.43
N ASN A 28 0.42 -15.13 5.75
CA ASN A 28 1.45 -14.28 6.34
C ASN A 28 2.86 -14.77 5.97
N HIS A 29 3.08 -16.09 5.95
CA HIS A 29 4.38 -16.66 5.58
C HIS A 29 4.72 -16.45 4.11
N ARG A 30 3.76 -16.69 3.21
CA ARG A 30 3.95 -16.53 1.75
C ARG A 30 4.09 -15.06 1.35
N ASP A 31 3.23 -14.20 1.88
CA ASP A 31 3.09 -12.83 1.39
C ASP A 31 3.99 -11.83 2.11
N ARG A 32 4.44 -12.14 3.34
CA ARG A 32 5.35 -11.31 4.17
C ARG A 32 4.91 -9.84 4.35
N GLY A 33 3.64 -9.52 4.09
CA GLY A 33 3.10 -8.17 4.16
C GLY A 33 2.07 -7.90 3.07
N CYS A 34 1.68 -6.64 2.94
CA CYS A 34 0.78 -6.20 1.88
C CYS A 34 1.43 -6.39 0.50
N ARG A 35 0.81 -7.19 -0.38
CA ARG A 35 1.34 -7.48 -1.73
C ARG A 35 1.08 -6.39 -2.78
N PHE A 36 0.38 -5.32 -2.42
CA PHE A 36 0.14 -4.21 -3.36
C PHE A 36 1.47 -3.53 -3.73
N PRO A 37 1.77 -3.24 -5.01
CA PRO A 37 3.04 -2.67 -5.44
C PRO A 37 3.34 -1.36 -4.69
N GLY A 38 4.52 -1.30 -4.07
CA GLY A 38 4.99 -0.12 -3.33
C GLY A 38 4.61 -0.13 -1.85
N CYS A 39 3.84 -1.11 -1.40
CA CYS A 39 3.44 -1.20 -0.01
C CYS A 39 4.45 -2.01 0.80
N GLY A 40 5.05 -1.38 1.82
CA GLY A 40 5.93 -2.05 2.79
C GLY A 40 5.25 -2.43 4.10
N LEU A 41 3.91 -2.35 4.21
CA LEU A 41 3.23 -2.65 5.48
C LEU A 41 3.26 -4.15 5.80
N PRO A 42 3.75 -4.56 6.98
CA PRO A 42 3.96 -5.98 7.30
C PRO A 42 2.67 -6.71 7.69
N PHE A 43 1.56 -6.00 7.87
CA PHE A 43 0.28 -6.55 8.28
C PHE A 43 -0.84 -6.22 7.27
N GLY A 44 -1.83 -7.13 7.19
CA GLY A 44 -2.95 -6.96 6.29
C GLY A 44 -4.13 -7.87 6.59
N GLN A 45 -5.10 -7.89 5.69
CA GLN A 45 -6.28 -8.73 5.65
C GLN A 45 -6.16 -9.68 4.45
N GLY A 46 -6.64 -10.91 4.60
CA GLY A 46 -6.69 -11.81 3.44
C GLY A 46 -7.82 -11.37 2.52
N HIS A 47 -7.48 -11.15 1.26
CA HIS A 47 -8.36 -10.69 0.20
C HIS A 47 -8.60 -11.83 -0.79
N HIS A 48 -9.86 -12.11 -1.11
CA HIS A 48 -10.22 -13.05 -2.18
C HIS A 48 -10.04 -12.38 -3.55
N ILE A 49 -9.12 -12.89 -4.36
CA ILE A 49 -8.81 -12.40 -5.72
C ILE A 49 -10.05 -12.55 -6.62
N ARG A 50 -10.57 -13.78 -6.74
CA ARG A 50 -11.96 -13.99 -7.15
C ARG A 50 -12.83 -13.82 -5.91
N HIS A 51 -13.68 -12.80 -5.89
CA HIS A 51 -14.53 -12.51 -4.74
C HIS A 51 -15.36 -13.73 -4.31
N TRP A 52 -15.45 -13.95 -3.00
CA TRP A 52 -16.26 -15.04 -2.44
C TRP A 52 -17.74 -14.96 -2.87
N ALA A 53 -18.31 -13.74 -2.93
CA ALA A 53 -19.68 -13.52 -3.41
C ALA A 53 -19.90 -13.92 -4.88
N GLN A 54 -18.83 -14.07 -5.66
CA GLN A 54 -18.84 -14.54 -7.05
C GLN A 54 -18.42 -16.03 -7.15
N GLY A 55 -18.50 -16.77 -6.05
CA GLY A 55 -18.11 -18.18 -5.97
C GLY A 55 -16.62 -18.42 -5.84
N GLY A 56 -15.82 -17.41 -5.46
CA GLY A 56 -14.40 -17.57 -5.21
C GLY A 56 -14.12 -18.45 -3.99
N PRO A 57 -13.28 -19.50 -4.10
CA PRO A 57 -13.00 -20.39 -2.98
C PRO A 57 -12.11 -19.70 -1.94
N THR A 58 -12.24 -20.11 -0.68
CA THR A 58 -11.31 -19.67 0.39
C THR A 58 -10.13 -20.62 0.41
N THR A 59 -9.17 -20.36 -0.48
CA THR A 59 -7.93 -21.13 -0.64
C THR A 59 -6.72 -20.21 -0.65
N LEU A 60 -5.54 -20.75 -0.34
CA LEU A 60 -4.30 -19.97 -0.38
C LEU A 60 -4.07 -19.37 -1.79
N SER A 61 -4.35 -20.14 -2.84
CA SER A 61 -4.24 -19.74 -4.26
C SER A 61 -5.14 -18.55 -4.61
N ASN A 62 -6.37 -18.51 -4.09
CA ASN A 62 -7.32 -17.42 -4.34
C ASN A 62 -7.20 -16.25 -3.34
N LEU A 63 -6.28 -16.31 -2.37
CA LEU A 63 -6.11 -15.27 -1.37
C LEU A 63 -4.82 -14.47 -1.59
N ALA A 64 -4.84 -13.20 -1.20
CA ALA A 64 -3.67 -12.32 -1.12
C ALA A 64 -3.73 -11.45 0.15
N LEU A 65 -2.60 -11.17 0.78
CA LEU A 65 -2.55 -10.29 1.95
C LEU A 65 -2.48 -8.82 1.50
N LEU A 66 -3.44 -8.00 1.94
CA LEU A 66 -3.53 -6.56 1.63
C LEU A 66 -3.78 -5.74 2.90
N CYS A 67 -3.09 -4.61 3.09
CA CYS A 67 -3.39 -3.69 4.20
C CYS A 67 -4.80 -3.09 4.05
N ARG A 68 -5.37 -2.50 5.12
CA ARG A 68 -6.73 -1.91 5.08
C ARG A 68 -6.94 -0.95 3.90
N ARG A 69 -5.94 -0.11 3.60
CA ARG A 69 -5.98 0.85 2.48
C ARG A 69 -6.11 0.13 1.14
N HIS A 70 -5.19 -0.79 0.84
CA HIS A 70 -5.16 -1.47 -0.45
C HIS A 70 -6.27 -2.53 -0.59
N HIS A 71 -6.72 -3.11 0.53
CA HIS A 71 -7.91 -3.95 0.55
C HIS A 71 -9.14 -3.14 0.11
N ARG A 72 -9.32 -1.92 0.62
CA ARG A 72 -10.37 -1.01 0.15
C ARG A 72 -10.18 -0.63 -1.32
N ALA A 73 -8.96 -0.32 -1.74
CA ALA A 73 -8.67 0.08 -3.12
C ALA A 73 -9.13 -0.99 -4.13
N VAL A 74 -8.77 -2.24 -3.89
CA VAL A 74 -9.16 -3.38 -4.75
C VAL A 74 -10.65 -3.70 -4.62
N HIS A 75 -11.22 -3.57 -3.42
CA HIS A 75 -12.63 -3.93 -3.20
C HIS A 75 -13.63 -2.87 -3.67
N LYS A 76 -13.25 -1.58 -3.69
CA LYS A 76 -14.21 -0.47 -3.85
C LYS A 76 -13.79 0.62 -4.84
N GLU A 77 -12.49 0.74 -5.14
CA GLU A 77 -11.97 1.91 -5.88
C GLU A 77 -11.56 1.55 -7.31
N GLY A 78 -11.93 0.35 -7.79
CA GLY A 78 -11.75 -0.08 -9.17
C GLY A 78 -10.37 -0.69 -9.49
N TYR A 79 -9.48 -0.79 -8.50
CA TYR A 79 -8.23 -1.53 -8.69
C TYR A 79 -8.53 -3.03 -8.83
N ARG A 80 -7.77 -3.71 -9.68
CA ARG A 80 -7.92 -5.14 -9.91
C ARG A 80 -6.64 -5.86 -9.54
N VAL A 81 -6.77 -7.11 -9.10
CA VAL A 81 -5.66 -8.00 -8.80
C VAL A 81 -5.91 -9.33 -9.48
N ASP A 82 -4.88 -9.87 -10.13
CA ASP A 82 -4.91 -11.16 -10.81
C ASP A 82 -3.68 -11.97 -10.37
N ARG A 83 -3.87 -13.25 -10.03
CA ARG A 83 -2.75 -14.18 -9.83
C ARG A 83 -2.36 -14.81 -11.17
N GLN A 84 -1.10 -14.69 -11.52
CA GLN A 84 -0.53 -15.24 -12.74
C GLN A 84 -0.18 -16.74 -12.57
N PRO A 85 0.05 -17.49 -13.67
CA PRO A 85 0.42 -18.90 -13.61
C PRO A 85 1.72 -19.20 -12.84
N ASP A 86 2.66 -18.24 -12.82
CA ASP A 86 3.89 -18.30 -12.03
C ASP A 86 3.67 -18.05 -10.52
N GLY A 87 2.44 -17.73 -10.12
CA GLY A 87 2.07 -17.42 -8.75
C GLY A 87 2.18 -15.95 -8.38
N GLU A 88 2.73 -15.07 -9.25
CA GLU A 88 2.86 -13.65 -8.94
C GLU A 88 1.54 -12.88 -9.07
N LEU A 89 1.45 -11.77 -8.36
CA LEU A 89 0.25 -10.92 -8.36
C LEU A 89 0.46 -9.72 -9.29
N ARG A 90 -0.43 -9.55 -10.26
CA ARG A 90 -0.49 -8.34 -11.10
C ARG A 90 -1.63 -7.45 -10.64
N PHE A 91 -1.32 -6.19 -10.42
CA PHE A 91 -2.31 -5.19 -10.06
C PHE A 91 -2.57 -4.26 -11.24
N ARG A 92 -3.83 -3.87 -11.43
CA ARG A 92 -4.24 -2.88 -12.43
C ARG A 92 -4.93 -1.71 -11.75
N ARG A 93 -4.67 -0.53 -12.28
CA ARG A 93 -5.36 0.70 -11.95
C ARG A 93 -6.82 0.65 -12.44
N PRO A 94 -7.69 1.55 -11.95
CA PRO A 94 -9.07 1.66 -12.43
C PRO A 94 -9.18 1.92 -13.95
N ASP A 95 -8.18 2.57 -14.54
CA ASP A 95 -8.06 2.81 -15.99
C ASP A 95 -7.56 1.59 -16.79
N GLY A 96 -7.34 0.44 -16.14
CA GLY A 96 -6.88 -0.81 -16.75
C GLY A 96 -5.37 -0.94 -16.91
N ARG A 97 -4.59 0.13 -16.70
CA ARG A 97 -3.13 0.10 -16.80
C ARG A 97 -2.52 -0.75 -15.70
N LEU A 98 -1.50 -1.53 -16.04
CA LEU A 98 -0.75 -2.31 -15.05
C LEU A 98 0.00 -1.36 -14.10
N LEU A 99 -0.06 -1.68 -12.81
CA LEU A 99 0.85 -1.08 -11.84
C LEU A 99 2.23 -1.71 -12.07
N PRO A 100 3.28 -0.89 -12.30
CA PRO A 100 4.63 -1.42 -12.35
C PRO A 100 4.99 -1.99 -10.98
N ASP A 101 5.88 -2.99 -10.98
CA ASP A 101 6.62 -3.29 -9.76
C ASP A 101 7.33 -2.03 -9.28
N VAL A 102 7.52 -1.94 -7.96
CA VAL A 102 8.20 -0.80 -7.37
C VAL A 102 9.52 -0.65 -8.10
N PRO A 103 9.74 0.46 -8.85
CA PRO A 103 11.02 0.65 -9.47
C PRO A 103 12.05 0.68 -8.34
N SER A 104 13.17 -0.02 -8.53
CA SER A 104 14.30 0.14 -7.64
C SER A 104 14.58 1.63 -7.52
N PRO A 105 14.71 2.17 -6.29
CA PRO A 105 15.12 3.55 -6.11
C PRO A 105 16.38 3.81 -6.96
N PRO A 106 16.48 4.94 -7.66
CA PRO A 106 17.68 5.25 -8.42
C PRO A 106 18.88 5.22 -7.48
N GLU A 107 20.00 4.69 -7.97
CA GLU A 107 21.23 4.66 -7.20
C GLU A 107 21.69 6.10 -6.94
N VAL A 108 21.82 6.45 -5.67
CA VAL A 108 22.33 7.76 -5.24
C VAL A 108 23.83 7.64 -5.10
N ARG A 109 24.58 8.21 -6.05
CA ARG A 109 26.06 8.20 -6.03
C ARG A 109 26.59 9.26 -5.07
N GLY A 110 27.23 8.84 -3.98
CA GLY A 110 27.76 9.73 -2.95
C GLY A 110 26.88 9.77 -1.70
N ASP A 111 27.16 10.68 -0.78
CA ASP A 111 26.35 10.82 0.43
C ASP A 111 24.96 11.41 0.08
N PRO A 112 23.86 10.67 0.31
CA PRO A 112 22.51 11.16 0.03
C PRO A 112 22.15 12.45 0.80
N VAL A 113 22.70 12.63 2.00
CA VAL A 113 22.42 13.80 2.83
C VAL A 113 23.07 15.04 2.24
N GLU A 114 24.31 14.93 1.79
CA GLU A 114 25.04 16.04 1.16
C GLU A 114 24.39 16.44 -0.16
N LEU A 115 24.02 15.47 -1.00
CA LEU A 115 23.33 15.73 -2.25
C LEU A 115 21.99 16.44 -2.04
N LEU A 116 21.23 16.01 -1.03
CA LEU A 116 19.95 16.63 -0.69
C LEU A 116 20.14 18.07 -0.21
N ARG A 117 21.14 18.33 0.63
CA ARG A 117 21.49 19.68 1.08
C ARG A 117 21.91 20.57 -0.07
N ALA A 118 22.79 20.09 -0.95
CA ALA A 118 23.23 20.85 -2.13
C ALA A 118 22.06 21.21 -3.05
N ARG A 119 21.10 20.29 -3.24
CA ARG A 119 19.87 20.60 -3.99
C ARG A 119 19.04 21.67 -3.31
N HIS A 120 18.81 21.57 -2.00
CA HIS A 120 18.10 22.61 -1.25
C HIS A 120 18.80 23.97 -1.36
N ASP A 121 20.12 24.02 -1.23
CA ASP A 121 20.89 25.26 -1.36
C ASP A 121 20.76 25.86 -2.77
N ALA A 122 20.83 25.03 -3.82
CA ALA A 122 20.61 25.45 -5.21
C ALA A 122 19.19 25.99 -5.46
N ASP A 123 18.19 25.40 -4.79
CA ASP A 123 16.79 25.84 -4.83
C ASP A 123 16.53 27.04 -3.90
N GLY A 124 17.54 27.53 -3.17
CA GLY A 124 17.40 28.63 -2.20
C GLY A 124 16.62 28.24 -0.93
N LEU A 125 16.39 26.94 -0.70
CA LEU A 125 15.66 26.40 0.42
C LEU A 125 16.56 26.28 1.66
N ARG A 126 16.45 27.24 2.58
CA ARG A 126 17.15 27.23 3.87
C ARG A 126 16.40 26.35 4.88
N LEU A 127 16.58 25.02 4.82
CA LEU A 127 16.01 24.11 5.83
C LEU A 127 16.89 24.06 7.09
N HIS A 128 16.37 24.53 8.22
CA HIS A 128 17.00 24.46 9.55
C HIS A 128 16.06 23.86 10.60
N ALA A 129 16.54 23.76 11.85
CA ALA A 129 15.81 23.15 12.97
C ALA A 129 14.43 23.78 13.26
N ARG A 130 14.16 24.99 12.76
CA ARG A 130 12.86 25.67 12.93
C ARG A 130 11.99 25.69 11.68
N THR A 131 12.38 25.02 10.59
CA THR A 131 11.59 25.02 9.35
C THR A 131 10.16 24.51 9.56
N ALA A 132 10.00 23.51 10.43
CA ALA A 132 8.69 22.98 10.80
C ALA A 132 8.07 23.68 12.02
N THR A 133 8.78 24.63 12.64
CA THR A 133 8.24 25.44 13.73
C THR A 133 7.38 26.53 13.12
N PRO A 134 6.09 26.61 13.47
CA PRO A 134 5.26 27.72 13.00
C PRO A 134 5.87 29.04 13.48
N GLY A 135 5.70 30.10 12.69
CA GLY A 135 6.05 31.45 13.11
C GLY A 135 5.21 31.95 14.30
N TRP A 136 4.14 31.21 14.63
CA TRP A 136 3.23 31.50 15.73
C TRP A 136 3.91 31.29 17.08
N LEU A 137 4.06 32.37 17.84
CA LEU A 137 4.63 32.37 19.19
C LEU A 137 3.56 32.52 20.28
N GLY A 138 2.27 32.37 19.92
CA GLY A 138 1.14 32.52 20.83
C GLY A 138 0.38 33.84 20.68
N GLU A 139 0.69 34.63 19.64
CA GLU A 139 -0.10 35.81 19.30
C GLU A 139 -1.57 35.47 19.00
N ARG A 140 -2.48 36.44 19.14
CA ARG A 140 -3.88 36.21 18.77
C ARG A 140 -3.98 35.94 17.27
N LEU A 141 -4.75 34.90 16.91
CA LEU A 141 -5.09 34.59 15.54
C LEU A 141 -5.71 35.83 14.87
N ASP A 142 -5.16 36.23 13.73
CA ASP A 142 -5.79 37.24 12.88
C ASP A 142 -6.98 36.60 12.14
N VAL A 143 -8.17 36.79 12.72
CA VAL A 143 -9.42 36.24 12.19
C VAL A 143 -9.77 36.87 10.84
N GLY A 144 -9.40 38.14 10.62
CA GLY A 144 -9.63 38.83 9.35
C GLY A 144 -8.82 38.20 8.22
N TRP A 145 -7.50 38.08 8.43
CA TRP A 145 -6.62 37.42 7.46
C TRP A 145 -6.98 35.94 7.25
N ALA A 146 -7.35 35.21 8.30
CA ALA A 146 -7.74 33.81 8.17
C ALA A 146 -9.03 33.64 7.36
N ILE A 147 -10.02 34.53 7.54
CA ILE A 147 -11.21 34.57 6.69
C ILE A 147 -10.80 34.92 5.27
N ASP A 148 -10.00 35.96 5.05
CA ASP A 148 -9.59 36.37 3.72
C ASP A 148 -8.78 35.29 2.98
N VAL A 149 -7.90 34.52 3.64
CA VAL A 149 -7.10 33.50 2.92
C VAL A 149 -7.84 32.17 2.72
N LEU A 150 -8.76 31.82 3.63
CA LEU A 150 -9.44 30.53 3.60
C LEU A 150 -10.87 30.60 3.06
N HIS A 151 -11.46 31.80 2.93
CA HIS A 151 -12.80 31.97 2.40
C HIS A 151 -12.80 31.88 0.86
N PRO A 152 -13.68 31.08 0.25
CA PRO A 152 -13.71 30.84 -1.21
C PRO A 152 -13.89 32.09 -2.08
N LEU A 153 -14.36 33.20 -1.49
CA LEU A 153 -14.66 34.47 -2.20
C LEU A 153 -13.54 35.51 -2.14
N ALA A 154 -12.36 35.18 -1.62
CA ALA A 154 -11.25 36.13 -1.51
C ALA A 154 -10.42 36.30 -2.81
N ARG A 155 -11.10 36.26 -3.95
CA ARG A 155 -10.55 36.62 -5.26
C ARG A 155 -11.44 37.65 -5.93
#